data_AF-A0A2A9PRW0-F1
#
_entry.id   AF-A0A2A9PRW0-F1
#
_cell.length_a   1.000
_cell.length_b   1.000
_cell.length_c   1.000
_cell.angle_alpha   90.00
_cell.angle_beta   90.00
_cell.angle_gamma   90.00
#
_symmetry.space_group_name_H-M   'P 1'
#
loop_
_entity.id
_entity.type
_entity.pdbx_description
1 polymer ?
#
loop_
_entity_poly.entity_id
_entity_poly.type
_entity_poly.pdbx_seq_one_letter_code
_entity_poly.pdbx_strand_id
1 'polypeptide(L)'
;MTSTVQLAVVPSADSPGTIVYFHHDKRSYLFGRVAEGTQRSFGSRKIHYSDTEHIFLSGPVGWDQMGGLLGYMLSLASTAESSTESITQDNVKKVQKGLKPSQRKGEHPGIVVHGGDNLSHVLAACRPNGPEASGLAHGPGLA
;
A
#
# COMPACT_ATOMS: atom_id res chain seq x y z
N MET A 1 -4.82 -16.27 -19.50
CA MET A 1 -5.26 -14.93 -19.10
C MET A 1 -6.56 -15.09 -18.36
N THR A 2 -6.51 -14.99 -17.03
CA THR A 2 -7.71 -15.06 -16.20
C THR A 2 -7.82 -13.72 -15.49
N SER A 3 -8.96 -13.06 -15.71
CA SER A 3 -9.31 -11.83 -15.04
C SER A 3 -10.36 -12.13 -13.98
N THR A 4 -10.16 -11.66 -12.75
CA THR A 4 -11.15 -11.77 -11.69
C THR A 4 -11.49 -10.40 -11.14
N VAL A 5 -12.76 -10.21 -10.81
CA VAL A 5 -13.28 -9.02 -10.15
C VAL A 5 -13.93 -9.48 -8.86
N GLN A 6 -13.56 -8.85 -7.75
CA GLN A 6 -14.19 -9.09 -6.46
C GLN A 6 -14.42 -7.77 -5.73
N LEU A 7 -15.54 -7.65 -5.03
CA LEU A 7 -15.72 -6.60 -4.04
C LEU A 7 -14.82 -6.95 -2.87
N ALA A 8 -13.73 -6.23 -2.61
CA ALA A 8 -12.78 -6.47 -1.52
C ALA A 8 -13.21 -5.81 -0.21
N VAL A 9 -13.92 -4.69 -0.30
CA VAL A 9 -14.57 -4.03 0.83
C VAL A 9 -15.98 -3.65 0.40
N VAL A 10 -16.94 -3.89 1.28
CA VAL A 10 -18.32 -3.43 1.15
C VAL A 10 -18.66 -2.56 2.35
N PRO A 11 -19.60 -1.61 2.21
CA PRO A 11 -19.96 -0.72 3.32
C PRO A 11 -20.45 -1.52 4.53
N SER A 12 -19.80 -1.30 5.67
CA SER A 12 -20.15 -1.89 6.96
C SER A 12 -19.87 -0.89 8.08
N ALA A 13 -20.26 -1.22 9.32
CA ALA A 13 -19.96 -0.39 10.49
C ALA A 13 -18.45 -0.17 10.68
N ASP A 14 -17.62 -1.16 10.35
CA ASP A 14 -16.15 -1.10 10.50
C ASP A 14 -15.43 -0.59 9.24
N SER A 15 -16.11 -0.60 8.09
CA SER A 15 -15.53 -0.23 6.80
C SER A 15 -16.53 0.57 5.97
N PRO A 16 -16.58 1.92 6.09
CA PRO A 16 -17.60 2.74 5.43
C PRO A 16 -17.41 2.86 3.91
N GLY A 17 -16.32 2.32 3.35
CA GLY A 17 -15.97 2.38 1.93
C GLY A 17 -16.41 1.17 1.11
N THR A 18 -16.30 1.30 -0.21
CA THR A 18 -16.37 0.17 -1.15
C THR A 18 -15.04 0.10 -1.90
N ILE A 19 -14.54 -1.12 -2.09
CA ILE A 19 -13.35 -1.37 -2.91
C ILE A 19 -13.65 -2.51 -3.87
N VAL A 20 -13.48 -2.25 -5.16
CA VAL A 20 -13.40 -3.27 -6.20
C VAL A 20 -11.94 -3.62 -6.38
N TYR A 21 -11.63 -4.90 -6.20
CA TYR A 21 -10.32 -5.47 -6.48
C TYR A 21 -10.39 -6.22 -7.80
N PHE A 22 -9.61 -5.76 -8.76
CA PHE A 22 -9.47 -6.39 -10.07
C PHE A 22 -8.10 -7.04 -10.17
N HIS A 23 -8.05 -8.32 -10.52
CA HIS A 23 -6.81 -9.06 -10.69
C HIS A 23 -6.73 -9.61 -12.11
N HIS A 24 -5.57 -9.40 -12.74
CA HIS A 24 -5.25 -9.87 -14.08
C HIS A 24 -3.83 -10.44 -14.08
N ASP A 25 -3.74 -11.77 -14.14
CA ASP A 25 -2.49 -12.55 -14.12
C ASP A 25 -1.57 -12.28 -12.91
N LYS A 26 -0.67 -11.30 -12.98
CA LYS A 26 0.27 -10.93 -11.89
C LYS A 26 0.14 -9.47 -11.48
N ARG A 27 -0.98 -8.85 -11.83
CA ARG A 27 -1.26 -7.44 -11.61
C ARG A 27 -2.61 -7.33 -10.94
N SER A 28 -2.71 -6.42 -10.00
CA SER A 28 -3.97 -6.08 -9.37
C SER A 28 -4.16 -4.58 -9.27
N TYR A 29 -5.43 -4.21 -9.32
CA TYR A 29 -5.89 -2.85 -9.42
C TYR A 29 -6.99 -2.65 -8.38
N LEU A 30 -6.89 -1.54 -7.65
CA LEU A 30 -7.85 -1.15 -6.64
C LEU A 30 -8.70 -0.01 -7.17
N PHE A 31 -10.02 -0.10 -7.05
CA PHE A 31 -10.92 1.01 -7.37
C PHE A 31 -11.82 1.27 -6.18
N GLY A 32 -11.89 2.50 -5.70
CA GLY A 32 -12.85 2.89 -4.67
C GLY A 32 -12.26 3.73 -3.54
N ARG A 33 -12.72 3.48 -2.31
CA ARG A 33 -12.34 4.22 -1.10
C ARG A 33 -11.43 3.37 -0.22
N VAL A 34 -10.17 3.76 -0.12
CA VAL A 34 -9.17 3.11 0.75
C VAL A 34 -9.27 3.68 2.18
N ALA A 35 -10.44 3.52 2.78
CA ALA A 35 -10.75 4.03 4.11
C ALA A 35 -10.01 3.24 5.20
N GLU A 36 -10.07 3.73 6.44
CA GLU A 36 -9.55 3.01 7.59
C GLU A 36 -10.08 1.57 7.65
N GLY A 37 -9.24 0.63 8.10
CA GLY A 37 -9.61 -0.79 8.17
C GLY A 37 -9.55 -1.56 6.85
N THR A 38 -9.21 -0.90 5.72
CA THR A 38 -9.03 -1.59 4.43
C THR A 38 -8.04 -2.74 4.52
N GLN A 39 -6.86 -2.52 5.11
CA GLN A 39 -5.86 -3.58 5.29
C GLN A 39 -6.41 -4.77 6.09
N ARG A 40 -7.16 -4.51 7.17
CA ARG A 40 -7.81 -5.57 7.97
C ARG A 40 -8.84 -6.35 7.15
N SER A 41 -9.60 -5.66 6.29
CA SER A 41 -10.57 -6.28 5.39
C SER A 41 -9.93 -7.18 4.34
N PHE A 42 -8.78 -6.78 3.80
CA PHE A 42 -7.99 -7.63 2.90
C PHE A 42 -7.45 -8.86 3.62
N GLY A 43 -6.91 -8.67 4.83
CA GLY A 43 -6.40 -9.76 5.66
C GLY A 43 -7.46 -10.79 6.03
N SER A 44 -8.62 -10.36 6.54
CA SER A 44 -9.70 -11.25 6.97
C SER A 44 -10.26 -12.10 5.83
N ARG A 45 -10.27 -11.54 4.62
CA ARG A 45 -10.77 -12.21 3.42
C ARG A 45 -9.71 -12.94 2.61
N LYS A 46 -8.47 -12.95 3.09
CA LYS A 46 -7.31 -13.56 2.40
C LYS A 46 -7.14 -13.04 0.98
N ILE A 47 -7.44 -11.75 0.76
CA ILE A 47 -7.22 -11.10 -0.53
C ILE A 47 -5.77 -10.69 -0.60
N HIS A 48 -5.06 -11.23 -1.60
CA HIS A 48 -3.67 -10.90 -1.79
C HIS A 48 -3.52 -9.48 -2.35
N TYR A 49 -2.67 -8.66 -1.74
CA TYR A 49 -2.42 -7.30 -2.20
C TYR A 49 -1.01 -7.11 -2.77
N SER A 50 -0.09 -8.08 -2.67
CA SER A 50 1.32 -7.96 -3.11
C SER A 50 1.53 -7.49 -4.55
N ASP A 51 0.55 -7.73 -5.40
CA ASP A 51 0.62 -7.49 -6.84
C ASP A 51 -0.08 -6.18 -7.22
N THR A 52 -0.34 -5.28 -6.26
CA THR A 52 -1.09 -4.05 -6.51
C THR A 52 -0.23 -3.03 -7.26
N GLU A 53 -0.61 -2.71 -8.48
CA GLU A 53 0.13 -1.76 -9.34
C GLU A 53 -0.52 -0.38 -9.32
N HIS A 54 -1.86 -0.34 -9.32
CA HIS A 54 -2.62 0.91 -9.37
C HIS A 54 -3.74 0.94 -8.34
N ILE A 55 -3.89 2.12 -7.72
CA ILE A 55 -5.00 2.44 -6.82
C ILE A 55 -5.73 3.64 -7.41
N PHE A 56 -7.01 3.48 -7.74
CA PHE A 56 -7.89 4.51 -8.26
C PHE A 56 -8.87 4.94 -7.17
N LEU A 57 -8.58 6.06 -6.53
CA LEU A 57 -9.43 6.66 -5.53
C LEU A 57 -10.66 7.28 -6.20
N SER A 58 -11.86 6.90 -5.75
CA SER A 58 -13.12 7.41 -6.28
C SER A 58 -13.73 8.47 -5.37
N GLY A 59 -14.10 9.62 -5.92
CA GLY A 59 -14.76 10.70 -5.17
C GLY A 59 -13.77 11.68 -4.51
N PRO A 60 -14.27 12.61 -3.67
CA PRO A 60 -13.46 13.65 -3.04
C PRO A 60 -12.35 13.07 -2.16
N VAL A 61 -11.10 13.47 -2.39
CA VAL A 61 -9.97 12.98 -1.58
C VAL A 61 -9.97 13.66 -0.21
N GLY A 62 -10.52 12.96 0.78
CA GLY A 62 -10.54 13.33 2.20
C GLY A 62 -10.03 12.20 3.10
N TRP A 63 -9.85 12.50 4.39
CA TRP A 63 -9.37 11.50 5.36
C TRP A 63 -10.34 10.32 5.53
N ASP A 64 -11.64 10.60 5.45
CA ASP A 64 -12.73 9.61 5.44
C ASP A 64 -12.65 8.64 4.25
N GLN A 65 -12.04 9.07 3.14
CA GLN A 65 -11.91 8.29 1.91
C GLN A 65 -10.61 7.49 1.85
N MET A 66 -9.51 8.04 2.33
CA MET A 66 -8.18 7.46 2.14
C MET A 66 -7.35 7.31 3.41
N GLY A 67 -7.94 7.44 4.60
CA GLY A 67 -7.22 7.28 5.87
C GLY A 67 -6.52 5.92 6.03
N GLY A 68 -6.97 4.88 5.32
CA GLY A 68 -6.30 3.57 5.28
C GLY A 68 -5.22 3.43 4.21
N LEU A 69 -5.06 4.41 3.31
CA LEU A 69 -4.15 4.33 2.17
C LEU A 69 -2.70 4.18 2.62
N LEU A 70 -2.24 4.95 3.59
CA LEU A 70 -0.87 4.87 4.09
C LEU A 70 -0.57 3.49 4.68
N GLY A 71 -1.45 2.98 5.55
CA GLY A 71 -1.30 1.64 6.13
C GLY A 71 -1.29 0.54 5.07
N TYR A 72 -2.13 0.69 4.04
CA TYR A 72 -2.13 -0.20 2.88
C TYR A 72 -0.81 -0.15 2.11
N MET A 73 -0.27 1.03 1.82
CA MET A 73 1.02 1.20 1.14
C MET A 73 2.20 0.66 1.96
N LEU A 74 2.21 0.87 3.28
CA LEU A 74 3.22 0.28 4.17
C LEU A 74 3.16 -1.26 4.13
N SER A 75 1.95 -1.83 4.12
CA SER A 75 1.75 -3.28 4.05
C SER A 75 2.27 -3.89 2.75
N LEU A 76 2.07 -3.18 1.64
CA LEU A 76 2.63 -3.53 0.33
C LEU A 76 4.16 -3.53 0.39
N ALA A 77 4.76 -2.46 0.93
CA ALA A 77 6.21 -2.34 1.08
C ALA A 77 6.79 -3.47 1.92
N SER A 78 6.21 -3.77 3.09
CA SER A 78 6.66 -4.88 3.95
C SER A 78 6.56 -6.24 3.25
N THR A 79 5.52 -6.44 2.45
CA THR A 79 5.34 -7.69 1.69
C THR A 79 6.37 -7.82 0.57
N ALA A 80 6.70 -6.72 -0.11
CA ALA A 80 7.75 -6.68 -1.13
C ALA A 80 9.15 -6.93 -0.54
N GLU A 81 9.43 -6.37 0.64
CA GLU A 81 10.67 -6.61 1.39
C GLU A 81 10.80 -8.08 1.80
N SER A 82 9.77 -8.64 2.45
CA SER A 82 9.74 -10.07 2.83
C SER A 82 9.89 -11.00 1.63
N SER A 83 9.30 -10.65 0.48
CA SER A 83 9.43 -11.43 -0.76
C SER A 83 10.87 -11.42 -1.27
N THR A 84 11.54 -10.27 -1.17
CA THR A 84 12.95 -10.12 -1.57
C THR A 84 13.87 -10.91 -0.65
N GLU A 85 13.67 -10.84 0.67
CA GLU A 85 14.41 -11.62 1.65
C GLU A 85 14.23 -13.13 1.46
N SER A 86 13.02 -13.58 1.15
CA SER A 86 12.75 -14.99 0.88
C SER A 86 13.54 -15.49 -0.34
N ILE A 87 13.59 -14.68 -1.42
CA ILE A 87 14.35 -14.99 -2.63
C ILE A 87 15.85 -15.04 -2.34
N THR A 88 16.39 -14.12 -1.54
CA THR A 88 17.83 -14.11 -1.20
C THR A 88 18.19 -15.35 -0.38
N GLN A 89 17.39 -15.72 0.62
CA GLN A 89 17.61 -16.92 1.42
C GLN A 89 17.56 -18.21 0.58
N ASP A 90 16.61 -18.32 -0.33
CA ASP A 90 16.51 -19.48 -1.23
C ASP A 90 17.66 -19.56 -2.21
N ASN A 91 18.14 -18.42 -2.70
CA ASN A 91 19.33 -18.37 -3.56
C ASN A 91 20.58 -18.81 -2.81
N VAL A 92 20.77 -18.39 -1.55
CA VAL A 92 21.89 -18.87 -0.71
C VAL A 92 21.85 -20.39 -0.57
N LYS A 93 20.68 -20.97 -0.27
CA LYS A 93 20.51 -22.43 -0.16
C LYS A 93 20.79 -23.17 -1.48
N LYS A 94 20.40 -22.59 -2.63
CA LYS A 94 20.66 -23.19 -3.95
C LYS A 94 22.14 -23.18 -4.30
N VAL A 95 22.83 -22.06 -4.04
CA VAL A 95 24.28 -21.94 -4.27
C VAL A 95 25.04 -22.95 -3.41
N GLN A 96 24.67 -23.14 -2.15
CA GLN A 96 25.26 -24.16 -1.27
C GLN A 96 25.07 -25.59 -1.80
N LYS A 97 23.99 -25.85 -2.54
CA LYS A 97 23.70 -27.13 -3.19
C LYS A 97 24.29 -27.25 -4.61
N GLY A 98 25.10 -26.29 -5.05
CA GLY A 98 25.69 -26.26 -6.39
C GLY A 98 24.70 -25.95 -7.52
N LEU A 99 23.49 -25.49 -7.19
CA LEU A 99 22.46 -25.12 -8.16
C LEU A 99 22.58 -23.63 -8.54
N LYS A 100 22.24 -23.32 -9.80
CA LYS A 100 22.24 -21.92 -10.28
C LYS A 100 21.23 -21.08 -9.49
N PRO A 101 21.61 -19.86 -9.05
CA PRO A 101 20.70 -18.98 -8.33
C PRO A 101 19.55 -18.54 -9.25
N SER A 102 18.35 -18.43 -8.67
CA SER A 102 17.19 -17.90 -9.40
C SER A 102 17.34 -16.39 -9.57
N GLN A 103 17.34 -15.95 -10.82
CA GLN A 103 17.43 -14.54 -11.22
C GLN A 103 16.07 -13.83 -11.22
N ARG A 104 15.07 -14.36 -10.49
CA ARG A 104 13.77 -13.69 -10.36
C ARG A 104 13.98 -12.38 -9.60
N LYS A 105 14.19 -11.31 -10.34
CA LYS A 105 14.28 -9.95 -9.82
C LYS A 105 12.88 -9.61 -9.30
N GLY A 106 12.74 -9.47 -8.00
CA GLY A 106 11.51 -8.99 -7.36
C GLY A 106 11.34 -7.50 -7.63
N GLU A 107 11.18 -7.11 -8.90
CA GLU A 107 10.84 -5.73 -9.24
C GLU A 107 9.34 -5.57 -9.03
N HIS A 108 8.96 -5.12 -7.83
CA HIS A 108 7.70 -4.41 -7.69
C HIS A 108 7.91 -3.04 -8.34
N PRO A 109 7.23 -2.68 -9.45
CA PRO A 109 7.50 -1.46 -10.22
C PRO A 109 7.09 -0.16 -9.51
N GLY A 110 6.93 -0.19 -8.19
CA GLY A 110 6.25 0.85 -7.41
C GLY A 110 4.73 0.72 -7.49
N ILE A 111 4.06 1.69 -6.88
CA ILE A 111 2.60 1.81 -6.87
C ILE A 111 2.23 3.17 -7.46
N VAL A 112 1.15 3.23 -8.22
CA VAL A 112 0.61 4.49 -8.74
C VAL A 112 -0.76 4.73 -8.11
N VAL A 113 -0.88 5.84 -7.39
CA VAL A 113 -2.14 6.26 -6.79
C VAL A 113 -2.75 7.38 -7.62
N HIS A 114 -3.94 7.13 -8.14
CA HIS A 114 -4.77 8.07 -8.87
C HIS A 114 -5.86 8.62 -7.95
N GLY A 115 -6.07 9.93 -7.95
CA GLY A 115 -7.06 10.60 -7.11
C GLY A 115 -7.21 12.07 -7.48
N GLY A 116 -7.93 12.83 -6.65
CA GLY A 116 -8.09 14.27 -6.81
C GLY A 116 -6.80 15.06 -6.58
N ASP A 117 -6.81 16.32 -7.03
CA ASP A 117 -5.63 17.20 -7.10
C ASP A 117 -4.93 17.42 -5.74
N ASN A 118 -5.68 17.32 -4.64
CA ASN A 118 -5.14 17.49 -3.30
C ASN A 118 -4.43 16.24 -2.74
N LEU A 119 -4.41 15.11 -3.46
CA LEU A 119 -3.77 13.86 -3.02
C LEU A 119 -2.30 14.07 -2.61
N SER A 120 -1.54 14.74 -3.46
CA SER A 120 -0.11 15.02 -3.21
C SER A 120 0.12 15.83 -1.94
N HIS A 121 -0.77 16.78 -1.64
CA HIS A 121 -0.70 17.59 -0.43
C HIS A 121 -0.93 16.77 0.84
N VAL A 122 -1.93 15.88 0.82
CA VAL A 122 -2.19 15.03 1.98
C VAL A 122 -1.06 14.02 2.20
N LEU A 123 -0.53 13.42 1.13
CA LEU A 123 0.63 12.53 1.24
C LEU A 123 1.86 13.25 1.80
N ALA A 124 2.07 14.51 1.44
CA ALA A 124 3.15 15.34 1.99
C ALA A 124 2.97 15.60 3.49
N ALA A 125 1.74 15.81 3.96
CA ALA A 125 1.42 16.01 5.37
C ALA A 125 1.69 14.77 6.24
N CYS A 126 1.81 13.59 5.63
CA CYS A 126 2.11 12.34 6.33
C CYS A 126 3.61 12.06 6.46
N ARG A 127 4.48 12.95 5.97
CA ARG A 127 5.92 12.84 6.20
C ARG A 127 6.25 13.09 7.67
N PRO A 128 7.23 12.36 8.24
CA PRO A 128 7.78 12.72 9.53
C PRO A 128 8.25 14.18 9.49
N ASN A 129 7.84 14.96 10.50
CA ASN A 129 8.34 16.32 10.65
C ASN A 129 9.86 16.27 10.80
N GLY A 130 10.58 16.90 9.87
CA GLY A 130 12.02 17.02 9.95
C GLY A 130 12.46 17.78 11.21
N PRO A 131 13.76 17.74 11.56
CA PRO A 131 14.31 18.41 12.75
C PRO A 131 14.07 19.93 12.80
N GLU A 132 13.68 20.58 11.71
CA GLU A 132 13.30 22.01 11.70
C GLU A 132 11.96 22.29 12.41
N ALA A 133 11.03 21.34 12.47
CA ALA A 133 9.71 21.58 13.07
C ALA A 133 9.76 21.65 14.61
N SER A 134 10.79 21.08 15.23
CA SER A 134 11.03 21.18 16.68
C SER A 134 11.56 22.54 17.15
N GLY A 135 12.01 23.41 16.22
CA GLY A 135 12.57 24.73 16.55
C GLY A 135 11.54 25.85 16.73
N LEU A 136 10.28 25.64 16.34
CA LEU A 136 9.24 26.68 16.33
C LEU A 136 8.38 26.72 17.60
N ALA A 137 8.62 25.83 18.58
CA ALA A 137 7.86 25.76 19.83
C ALA A 137 8.43 26.62 20.99
N HIS A 138 9.50 27.39 20.76
CA HIS A 138 9.99 28.38 21.72
C HIS A 138 9.78 29.80 21.17
N GLY A 139 8.54 30.26 21.22
CA GLY A 139 8.26 31.70 21.18
C GLY A 139 8.85 32.37 22.43
N PRO A 140 9.28 33.64 22.34
CA PRO A 140 9.86 34.35 23.48
C PRO A 140 8.79 34.49 24.55
N GLY A 141 9.09 34.02 25.77
CA GLY A 141 8.26 34.28 26.94
C GLY A 141 8.06 35.78 27.07
N LEU A 142 6.80 36.21 27.07
CA LEU A 142 6.44 37.54 27.55
C LEU A 142 6.82 37.64 29.03
N ALA A 143 7.36 38.82 29.35
CA ALA A 143 7.91 39.28 30.61
C ALA A 143 7.01 39.05 31.84
#